data_AF-A0A3D0M2H5-F1
#
_entry.id   AF-A0A3D0M2H5-F1
#
_cell.length_a   1.000
_cell.length_b   1.000
_cell.length_c   1.000
_cell.angle_alpha   90.00
_cell.angle_beta   90.00
_cell.angle_gamma   90.00
#
_symmetry.space_group_name_H-M   'P 1'
#
loop_
_entity.id
_entity.type
_entity.pdbx_description
1 polymer ?
#
loop_
_entity_poly.entity_id
_entity_poly.type
_entity_poly.pdbx_seq_one_letter_code
_entity_poly.pdbx_strand_id
1 'polypeptide(L)'
;MDNLIFDTGIKEYLVNDRETLKFNPTDQNVYARFVEFYNEIGEITKEYDNAVKEHGKVVPDGEKELDEKGFETASKLMEISKKTDRTIKDRLTYVFGESNDFDKMLDGVNIMAMTDTGQMVIENFLDALLPIIETNAEKRKAIMDSKVESAVKKAQLNRAQRRAVAYGKVDASDNG
;
A
#
# COMPACT_ATOMS: atom_id res chain seq x y z
N MET A 1 16.71 -30.66 -6.19
CA MET A 1 16.13 -29.32 -6.36
C MET A 1 16.74 -28.50 -5.26
N ASP A 2 17.46 -27.44 -5.60
CA ASP A 2 18.25 -26.68 -4.62
C ASP A 2 17.54 -25.37 -4.27
N ASN A 3 17.62 -24.97 -3.00
CA ASN A 3 16.95 -23.78 -2.48
C ASN A 3 17.85 -22.55 -2.58
N LEU A 4 17.33 -21.46 -3.15
CA LEU A 4 17.97 -20.14 -3.11
C LEU A 4 17.25 -19.26 -2.08
N ILE A 5 17.97 -18.85 -1.03
CA ILE A 5 17.43 -18.07 0.09
C ILE A 5 18.10 -16.70 0.10
N PHE A 6 17.29 -15.63 0.08
CA PHE A 6 17.74 -14.25 0.26
C PHE A 6 16.62 -13.42 0.92
N ASP A 7 16.99 -12.30 1.53
CA ASP A 7 16.04 -11.40 2.18
C ASP A 7 15.31 -10.52 1.14
N THR A 8 13.99 -10.67 1.07
CA THR A 8 13.11 -9.89 0.18
C THR A 8 12.61 -8.60 0.82
N GLY A 9 12.89 -8.38 2.11
CA GLY A 9 12.39 -7.25 2.88
C GLY A 9 10.88 -7.28 3.16
N ILE A 10 10.20 -8.40 2.87
CA ILE A 10 8.77 -8.57 3.14
C ILE A 10 8.56 -8.58 4.66
N LYS A 11 7.61 -7.76 5.10
CA LYS A 11 7.09 -7.75 6.47
C LYS A 11 5.66 -8.24 6.49
N GLU A 12 5.27 -8.80 7.63
CA GLU A 12 3.91 -9.26 7.89
C GLU A 12 3.30 -8.36 8.97
N TYR A 13 2.11 -7.83 8.69
CA TYR A 13 1.32 -7.03 9.62
C TYR A 13 0.06 -7.81 9.95
N LEU A 14 -0.15 -8.13 11.22
CA LEU A 14 -1.37 -8.80 11.67
C LEU A 14 -2.53 -7.79 11.66
N VAL A 15 -3.57 -8.08 10.89
CA VAL A 15 -4.77 -7.26 10.74
C VAL A 15 -5.87 -7.83 11.62
N ASN A 16 -6.36 -7.02 12.55
CA ASN A 16 -7.45 -7.35 13.48
C ASN A 16 -7.28 -8.72 14.17
N ASP A 17 -6.06 -9.06 14.57
CA ASP A 17 -5.69 -10.31 15.24
C ASP A 17 -6.04 -11.60 14.48
N ARG A 18 -6.16 -11.51 13.14
CA ARG A 18 -6.62 -12.64 12.29
C ARG A 18 -5.71 -12.93 11.11
N GLU A 19 -5.72 -12.04 10.12
CA GLU A 19 -5.06 -12.28 8.83
C GLU A 19 -3.83 -11.39 8.67
N THR A 20 -2.89 -11.78 7.81
CA THR A 20 -1.64 -11.04 7.62
C THR A 20 -1.61 -10.25 6.32
N LEU A 21 -1.32 -8.97 6.41
CA LEU A 21 -0.93 -8.15 5.27
C LEU A 21 0.59 -8.25 5.06
N LYS A 22 1.02 -8.71 3.89
CA LYS A 22 2.41 -8.98 3.54
C LYS A 22 2.87 -8.09 2.40
N PHE A 23 3.90 -7.29 2.63
CA PHE A 23 4.56 -6.50 1.58
C PHE A 23 5.94 -6.05 2.04
N ASN A 24 6.80 -5.65 1.09
CA ASN A 24 8.05 -4.97 1.42
C ASN A 24 7.78 -3.46 1.61
N PRO A 25 7.91 -2.91 2.84
CA PRO A 25 7.60 -1.51 3.10
C PRO A 25 8.62 -0.52 2.52
N THR A 26 9.69 -1.02 1.91
CA THR A 26 10.68 -0.19 1.19
C THR A 26 10.56 -0.30 -0.33
N ASP A 27 9.60 -1.09 -0.84
CA ASP A 27 9.40 -1.31 -2.26
C ASP A 27 8.68 -0.14 -2.93
N GLN A 28 9.40 0.54 -3.84
CA GLN A 28 8.87 1.66 -4.62
C GLN A 28 7.65 1.30 -5.47
N ASN A 29 7.54 0.06 -5.94
CA ASN A 29 6.41 -0.37 -6.75
C ASN A 29 5.12 -0.51 -5.91
N VAL A 30 5.23 -0.88 -4.64
CA VAL A 30 4.08 -0.84 -3.72
C VAL A 30 3.60 0.61 -3.52
N TYR A 31 4.54 1.54 -3.30
CA TYR A 31 4.20 2.97 -3.15
C TYR A 31 3.60 3.58 -4.42
N ALA A 32 4.15 3.28 -5.59
CA ALA A 32 3.63 3.77 -6.87
C ALA A 32 2.18 3.32 -7.07
N ARG A 33 1.91 2.03 -6.90
CA ARG A 33 0.55 1.46 -6.99
C ARG A 33 -0.39 2.04 -5.93
N PHE A 34 0.09 2.27 -4.70
CA PHE A 34 -0.71 2.87 -3.64
C PHE A 34 -1.11 4.31 -3.98
N VAL A 35 -0.20 5.11 -4.53
CA VAL A 35 -0.50 6.49 -4.97
C VAL A 35 -1.48 6.49 -6.15
N GLU A 36 -1.32 5.57 -7.11
CA GLU A 36 -2.30 5.36 -8.20
C GLU A 36 -3.69 5.08 -7.62
N PHE A 37 -3.80 4.10 -6.73
CA PHE A 37 -5.05 3.75 -6.07
C PHE A 37 -5.66 4.94 -5.30
N TYR A 38 -4.85 5.68 -4.55
CA TYR A 38 -5.33 6.83 -3.78
C TYR A 38 -5.88 7.96 -4.68
N ASN A 39 -5.34 8.13 -5.87
CA ASN A 39 -5.86 9.10 -6.85
C ASN A 39 -7.12 8.61 -7.56
N GLU A 40 -7.30 7.29 -7.70
CA GLU A 40 -8.44 6.65 -8.37
C GLU A 40 -9.64 6.44 -7.43
N ILE A 41 -9.42 6.33 -6.12
CA ILE A 41 -10.42 5.92 -5.13
C ILE A 41 -11.71 6.74 -5.20
N GLY A 42 -11.62 8.06 -5.36
CA GLY A 42 -12.79 8.93 -5.44
C GLY A 42 -13.62 8.70 -6.70
N GLU A 43 -13.01 8.31 -7.82
CA GLU A 43 -13.75 7.93 -9.02
C GLU A 43 -14.34 6.52 -8.89
N ILE A 44 -13.66 5.60 -8.18
CA ILE A 44 -14.19 4.27 -7.87
C ILE A 44 -15.43 4.35 -6.96
N THR A 45 -15.44 5.25 -5.96
CA THR A 45 -16.56 5.41 -5.03
C THR A 45 -17.67 6.31 -5.56
N LYS A 46 -17.45 7.06 -6.64
CA LYS A 46 -18.39 8.05 -7.17
C LYS A 46 -19.79 7.52 -7.44
N GLU A 47 -19.90 6.33 -8.04
CA GLU A 47 -21.19 5.69 -8.31
C GLU A 47 -21.93 5.36 -7.00
N TYR A 48 -21.19 4.85 -6.00
CA TYR A 48 -21.71 4.57 -4.67
C TYR A 48 -22.14 5.87 -3.96
N ASP A 49 -21.30 6.91 -3.97
CA ASP A 49 -21.60 8.18 -3.31
C ASP A 49 -22.83 8.86 -3.90
N ASN A 50 -23.01 8.77 -5.22
CA ASN A 50 -24.21 9.27 -5.90
C ASN A 50 -25.44 8.43 -5.52
N ALA A 51 -25.33 7.10 -5.53
CA ALA A 51 -26.40 6.21 -5.12
C ALA A 51 -26.82 6.45 -3.67
N VAL A 52 -25.88 6.64 -2.74
CA VAL A 52 -26.16 6.99 -1.34
C VAL A 52 -26.82 8.38 -1.22
N LYS A 53 -26.44 9.37 -2.03
CA LYS A 53 -27.10 10.69 -2.02
C LYS A 53 -28.54 10.62 -2.54
N GLU A 54 -28.77 9.84 -3.60
CA GLU A 54 -30.08 9.69 -4.25
C GLU A 54 -31.02 8.78 -3.46
N HIS A 55 -30.47 7.76 -2.81
CA HIS A 55 -31.23 6.65 -2.23
C HIS A 55 -30.98 6.41 -0.73
N GLY A 56 -29.98 7.04 -0.11
CA GLY A 56 -29.62 6.83 1.30
C GLY A 56 -30.68 7.31 2.29
N LYS A 57 -31.63 8.15 1.85
CA LYS A 57 -32.82 8.53 2.64
C LYS A 57 -33.97 7.52 2.54
N VAL A 58 -33.84 6.49 1.70
CA VAL A 58 -34.80 5.36 1.62
C VAL A 58 -34.61 4.38 2.78
N VAL A 59 -33.67 4.66 3.67
CA VAL A 59 -33.58 4.00 4.99
C VAL A 59 -34.18 4.91 6.09
N PRO A 60 -35.52 4.93 6.27
CA PRO A 60 -36.10 5.32 7.56
C PRO A 60 -37.04 4.23 8.09
N ASP A 61 -36.65 3.68 9.24
CA ASP A 61 -37.47 3.00 10.24
C ASP A 61 -38.47 1.96 9.70
N GLY A 62 -37.95 0.79 9.32
CA GLY A 62 -38.61 -0.52 9.34
C GLY A 62 -39.83 -0.80 8.45
N GLU A 63 -40.68 0.18 8.13
CA GLU A 63 -41.98 -0.03 7.51
C GLU A 63 -42.07 0.45 6.05
N LYS A 64 -41.19 1.37 5.62
CA LYS A 64 -41.14 1.87 4.22
C LYS A 64 -40.15 1.12 3.32
N GLU A 65 -39.36 0.22 3.89
CA GLU A 65 -38.35 -0.58 3.16
C GLU A 65 -38.94 -1.71 2.30
N LEU A 66 -40.20 -2.10 2.56
CA LEU A 66 -40.80 -3.33 2.00
C LEU A 66 -41.83 -3.09 0.90
N ASP A 67 -42.04 -1.85 0.43
CA ASP A 67 -42.81 -1.60 -0.78
C ASP A 67 -41.95 -1.87 -2.04
N GLU A 68 -42.59 -2.13 -3.19
CA GLU A 68 -41.89 -2.52 -4.43
C GLU A 68 -40.80 -1.50 -4.84
N LYS A 69 -41.02 -0.20 -4.58
CA LYS A 69 -40.07 0.87 -4.95
C LYS A 69 -38.92 0.97 -3.95
N GLY A 70 -39.21 0.79 -2.66
CA GLY A 70 -38.20 0.71 -1.60
C GLY A 70 -37.27 -0.49 -1.82
N PHE A 71 -37.84 -1.66 -2.13
CA PHE A 71 -37.08 -2.87 -2.41
C PHE A 71 -36.22 -2.74 -3.68
N GLU A 72 -36.76 -2.19 -4.77
CA GLU A 72 -35.98 -1.96 -6.00
C GLU A 72 -34.81 -1.00 -5.76
N THR A 73 -35.05 0.06 -4.97
CA THR A 73 -34.03 1.06 -4.65
C THR A 73 -32.94 0.49 -3.74
N ALA A 74 -33.31 -0.26 -2.71
CA ALA A 74 -32.38 -0.95 -1.82
C ALA A 74 -31.54 -1.98 -2.59
N SER A 75 -32.17 -2.74 -3.50
CA SER A 75 -31.47 -3.73 -4.34
C SER A 75 -30.42 -3.07 -5.22
N LYS A 76 -30.72 -1.94 -5.87
CA LYS A 76 -29.74 -1.18 -6.68
C LYS A 76 -28.58 -0.67 -5.83
N LEU A 77 -28.85 -0.12 -4.66
CA LEU A 77 -27.81 0.35 -3.75
C LEU A 77 -26.91 -0.81 -3.28
N MET A 78 -27.49 -1.98 -2.99
CA MET A 78 -26.74 -3.18 -2.62
C MET A 78 -25.87 -3.70 -3.77
N GLU A 79 -26.36 -3.69 -5.00
CA GLU A 79 -25.58 -4.07 -6.18
C GLU A 79 -24.38 -3.15 -6.41
N ILE A 80 -24.60 -1.83 -6.33
CA ILE A 80 -23.54 -0.82 -6.44
C ILE A 80 -22.53 -0.99 -5.31
N SER A 81 -23.00 -1.13 -4.06
CA SER A 81 -22.13 -1.35 -2.90
C SER A 81 -21.28 -2.61 -3.05
N LYS A 82 -21.85 -3.73 -3.50
CA LYS A 82 -21.12 -4.99 -3.73
C LYS A 82 -20.08 -4.87 -4.85
N LYS A 83 -20.41 -4.16 -5.93
CA LYS A 83 -19.49 -3.89 -7.04
C LYS A 83 -18.32 -3.00 -6.60
N THR A 84 -18.61 -1.92 -5.87
CA THR A 84 -17.59 -1.02 -5.33
C THR A 84 -16.68 -1.74 -4.34
N ASP A 85 -17.25 -2.53 -3.42
CA ASP A 85 -16.49 -3.36 -2.48
C ASP A 85 -15.47 -4.26 -3.17
N ARG A 86 -15.94 -5.06 -4.12
CA ARG A 86 -15.07 -5.94 -4.89
C ARG A 86 -13.99 -5.17 -5.65
N THR A 87 -14.37 -4.08 -6.31
CA THR A 87 -13.43 -3.27 -7.10
C THR A 87 -12.30 -2.74 -6.23
N ILE A 88 -12.61 -2.24 -5.04
CA ILE A 88 -11.60 -1.71 -4.11
C ILE A 88 -10.73 -2.84 -3.57
N LYS A 89 -11.30 -3.97 -3.13
CA LYS A 89 -10.53 -5.13 -2.65
C LYS A 89 -9.59 -5.68 -3.73
N ASP A 90 -10.04 -5.73 -4.99
CA ASP A 90 -9.21 -6.13 -6.13
C ASP A 90 -8.06 -5.13 -6.37
N ARG A 91 -8.32 -3.82 -6.27
CA ARG A 91 -7.27 -2.79 -6.36
C ARG A 91 -6.26 -2.88 -5.22
N LEU A 92 -6.71 -3.12 -3.99
CA LEU A 92 -5.83 -3.32 -2.84
C LEU A 92 -4.97 -4.59 -3.00
N THR A 93 -5.55 -5.66 -3.51
CA THR A 93 -4.81 -6.88 -3.89
C THR A 93 -3.73 -6.57 -4.93
N TYR A 94 -4.04 -5.77 -5.96
CA TYR A 94 -3.05 -5.29 -6.92
C TYR A 94 -1.95 -4.45 -6.26
N VAL A 95 -2.26 -3.58 -5.29
CA VAL A 95 -1.27 -2.73 -4.60
C VAL A 95 -0.29 -3.56 -3.77
N PHE A 96 -0.81 -4.47 -2.94
CA PHE A 96 0.00 -5.20 -1.96
C PHE A 96 0.49 -6.57 -2.47
N GLY A 97 -0.08 -7.06 -3.57
CA GLY A 97 0.26 -8.32 -4.23
C GLY A 97 -0.76 -9.43 -3.96
N GLU A 98 -0.89 -10.33 -4.94
CA GLU A 98 -1.88 -11.43 -5.01
C GLU A 98 -1.91 -12.38 -3.80
N SER A 99 -0.86 -12.41 -2.99
CA SER A 99 -0.84 -13.19 -1.75
C SER A 99 -1.72 -12.60 -0.64
N ASN A 100 -2.20 -11.37 -0.79
CA ASN A 100 -3.01 -10.66 0.19
C ASN A 100 -4.49 -10.75 -0.20
N ASP A 101 -5.23 -11.62 0.49
CA ASP A 101 -6.66 -11.81 0.28
C ASP A 101 -7.46 -10.83 1.15
N PHE A 102 -7.89 -9.71 0.56
CA PHE A 102 -8.61 -8.65 1.26
C PHE A 102 -10.04 -9.05 1.68
N ASP A 103 -10.63 -10.07 1.07
CA ASP A 103 -11.96 -10.54 1.47
C ASP A 103 -11.87 -11.35 2.77
N LYS A 104 -10.87 -12.25 2.86
CA LYS A 104 -10.56 -12.95 4.12
C LYS A 104 -10.07 -12.01 5.22
N MET A 105 -9.22 -11.06 4.86
CA MET A 105 -8.66 -10.10 5.81
C MET A 105 -9.72 -9.26 6.50
N LEU A 106 -10.83 -9.00 5.81
CA LEU A 106 -11.97 -8.26 6.32
C LEU A 106 -13.11 -9.17 6.81
N ASP A 107 -12.94 -10.50 6.85
CA ASP A 107 -13.97 -11.45 7.27
C ASP A 107 -15.31 -11.25 6.54
N GLY A 108 -15.24 -10.97 5.23
CA GLY A 108 -16.41 -10.70 4.39
C GLY A 108 -17.09 -9.34 4.64
N VAL A 109 -16.57 -8.51 5.54
CA VAL A 109 -17.07 -7.15 5.77
C VAL A 109 -16.87 -6.32 4.50
N ASN A 110 -17.91 -5.53 4.18
CA ASN A 110 -17.87 -4.61 3.05
C ASN A 110 -16.96 -3.41 3.38
N ILE A 111 -16.09 -3.04 2.46
CA ILE A 111 -15.11 -1.96 2.61
C ILE A 111 -15.75 -0.57 2.76
N MET A 112 -17.01 -0.42 2.32
CA MET A 112 -17.85 0.78 2.45
C MET A 112 -18.73 0.74 3.71
N ALA A 113 -18.64 -0.30 4.54
CA ALA A 113 -19.43 -0.40 5.77
C ALA A 113 -19.00 0.69 6.76
N MET A 114 -20.00 1.35 7.36
CA MET A 114 -19.78 2.27 8.46
C MET A 114 -19.38 1.51 9.72
N THR A 115 -18.44 2.07 10.47
CA THR A 115 -17.96 1.52 11.74
C THR A 115 -18.39 2.41 12.90
N ASP A 116 -18.15 1.94 14.13
CA ASP A 116 -18.42 2.72 15.36
C ASP A 116 -17.57 4.00 15.46
N THR A 117 -16.52 4.15 14.64
CA THR A 117 -15.72 5.40 14.56
C THR A 117 -16.43 6.49 13.78
N GLY A 118 -17.53 6.18 13.09
CA GLY A 118 -18.20 7.09 12.16
C GLY A 118 -17.49 7.19 10.80
N GLN A 119 -16.44 6.40 10.57
CA GLN A 119 -15.76 6.26 9.29
C GLN A 119 -16.08 4.91 8.63
N MET A 120 -15.86 4.83 7.33
CA MET A 120 -15.93 3.57 6.59
C MET A 120 -14.71 2.68 6.88
N VAL A 121 -14.87 1.37 6.69
CA VAL A 121 -13.75 0.40 6.83
C VAL A 121 -12.53 0.79 5.98
N ILE A 122 -12.74 1.29 4.76
CA ILE A 122 -11.66 1.76 3.88
C ILE A 122 -10.87 2.93 4.46
N GLU A 123 -11.54 3.87 5.11
CA GLU A 123 -10.91 5.05 5.70
C GLU A 123 -10.09 4.63 6.92
N ASN A 124 -10.67 3.80 7.80
CA ASN A 124 -9.95 3.23 8.94
C ASN A 124 -8.71 2.43 8.50
N PHE A 125 -8.81 1.67 7.41
CA PHE A 125 -7.69 0.92 6.85
C PHE A 125 -6.58 1.84 6.32
N LEU A 126 -6.95 2.88 5.57
CA LEU A 126 -6.00 3.87 5.07
C LEU A 126 -5.31 4.61 6.22
N ASP A 127 -6.07 5.04 7.24
CA ASP A 127 -5.55 5.71 8.43
C ASP A 127 -4.55 4.82 9.19
N ALA A 128 -4.82 3.52 9.31
CA ALA A 128 -3.90 2.56 9.92
C ALA A 128 -2.62 2.34 9.10
N LEU A 129 -2.69 2.47 7.77
CA LEU A 129 -1.55 2.31 6.87
C LEU A 129 -0.63 3.53 6.82
N LEU A 130 -1.17 4.75 6.96
CA LEU A 130 -0.41 6.00 6.89
C LEU A 130 0.87 5.99 7.76
N PRO A 131 0.83 5.69 9.07
CA PRO A 131 2.04 5.70 9.90
C PRO A 131 3.07 4.66 9.46
N ILE A 132 2.62 3.52 8.89
CA ILE A 132 3.50 2.50 8.32
C ILE A 132 4.18 3.04 7.07
N ILE A 133 3.43 3.68 6.18
CA ILE A 133 3.94 4.27 4.94
C ILE A 133 4.98 5.35 5.25
N GLU A 134 4.67 6.29 6.16
CA GLU A 134 5.53 7.41 6.55
C GLU A 134 6.82 6.95 7.21
N THR A 135 6.72 6.11 8.25
CA THR A 135 7.88 5.57 8.96
C THR A 135 8.84 4.85 8.01
N ASN A 136 8.29 4.12 7.03
CA ASN A 136 9.12 3.39 6.08
C ASN A 136 9.65 4.29 4.95
N ALA A 137 9.01 5.42 4.65
CA ALA A 137 9.57 6.46 3.78
C ALA A 137 10.83 7.10 4.36
N GLU A 138 10.82 7.40 5.65
CA GLU A 138 12.00 7.89 6.35
C GLU A 138 13.11 6.84 6.39
N LYS A 139 12.77 5.57 6.69
CA LYS A 139 13.73 4.47 6.66
C LYS A 139 14.35 4.28 5.28
N ARG A 140 13.56 4.36 4.20
CA ARG A 140 14.09 4.32 2.82
C ARG A 140 15.11 5.43 2.58
N LYS A 141 14.76 6.67 2.95
CA LYS A 141 15.66 7.81 2.80
C LYS A 141 16.98 7.55 3.53
N ALA A 142 16.93 7.11 4.79
CA ALA A 142 18.12 6.81 5.58
C ALA A 142 18.99 5.69 4.97
N ILE A 143 18.38 4.61 4.47
CA ILE A 143 19.10 3.52 3.80
C ILE A 143 19.78 4.02 2.53
N MET A 144 19.09 4.85 1.74
CA MET A 144 19.63 5.41 0.51
C MET A 144 20.80 6.35 0.80
N ASP A 145 20.66 7.25 1.77
CA ASP A 145 21.71 8.18 2.21
C ASP A 145 22.95 7.40 2.68
N SER A 146 22.77 6.35 3.49
CA SER A 146 23.87 5.47 3.93
C SER A 146 24.55 4.73 2.77
N LYS A 147 23.78 4.23 1.80
CA LYS A 147 24.34 3.60 0.58
C LYS A 147 25.14 4.59 -0.24
N VAL A 148 24.66 5.82 -0.42
CA VAL A 148 25.39 6.90 -1.11
C VAL A 148 26.68 7.22 -0.37
N GLU A 149 26.64 7.42 0.95
CA GLU A 149 27.84 7.67 1.76
C GLU A 149 28.86 6.53 1.65
N SER A 150 28.41 5.28 1.71
CA SER A 150 29.28 4.11 1.58
C SER A 150 29.91 4.03 0.19
N ALA A 151 29.15 4.34 -0.87
CA ALA A 151 29.63 4.39 -2.23
C ALA A 151 30.64 5.53 -2.43
N VAL A 152 30.40 6.70 -1.83
CA VAL A 152 31.31 7.85 -1.84
C VAL A 152 32.61 7.52 -1.11
N LYS A 153 32.55 6.94 0.10
CA LYS A 153 33.73 6.49 0.84
C LYS A 153 34.54 5.46 0.06
N LYS A 154 33.87 4.46 -0.53
CA LYS A 154 34.51 3.46 -1.39
C LYS A 154 35.18 4.10 -2.61
N ALA A 155 34.52 5.07 -3.25
CA ALA A 155 35.09 5.80 -4.37
C ALA A 155 36.29 6.67 -3.97
N GLN A 156 36.27 7.31 -2.79
CA GLN A 156 37.39 8.09 -2.24
C GLN A 156 38.60 7.19 -1.92
N LEU A 157 38.38 6.05 -1.26
CA LEU A 157 39.43 5.07 -0.99
C LEU A 157 40.08 4.56 -2.28
N ASN A 158 39.27 4.20 -3.29
CA ASN A 158 39.78 3.76 -4.59
C ASN A 158 40.59 4.87 -5.29
N ARG A 159 40.21 6.15 -5.15
CA ARG A 159 40.99 7.29 -5.69
C ARG A 159 42.31 7.48 -4.95
N ALA A 160 42.30 7.38 -3.62
CA ALA A 160 43.50 7.51 -2.79
C ALA A 160 44.51 6.38 -3.11
N GLN A 161 44.04 5.14 -3.24
CA GLN A 161 44.88 3.99 -3.63
C GLN A 161 45.49 4.18 -5.02
N ARG A 162 44.72 4.62 -6.02
CA ARG A 162 45.26 4.91 -7.36
C ARG A 162 46.31 6.02 -7.34
N ARG A 163 46.12 7.07 -6.53
CA ARG A 163 47.12 8.13 -6.35
C ARG A 163 48.39 7.59 -5.71
N ALA A 164 48.29 6.82 -4.63
CA ALA A 164 49.45 6.23 -3.95
C ALA A 164 50.28 5.32 -4.89
N VAL A 165 49.62 4.52 -5.73
CA VAL A 165 50.29 3.68 -6.74
C VAL A 165 50.95 4.53 -7.84
N ALA A 166 50.32 5.64 -8.24
CA ALA A 166 50.89 6.56 -9.21
C ALA A 166 52.15 7.25 -8.67
N TYR A 167 52.13 7.76 -7.42
CA TYR A 167 53.28 8.39 -6.79
C TYR A 167 54.42 7.39 -6.50
N GLY A 168 54.11 6.18 -6.04
CA GLY A 168 55.13 5.14 -5.82
C GLY A 168 55.80 4.60 -7.10
N LYS A 169 55.26 4.89 -8.29
CA LYS A 169 55.92 4.61 -9.57
C LYS A 169 56.87 5.71 -10.02
N VAL A 170 56.69 6.95 -9.55
CA VAL A 170 57.56 8.09 -9.93
C VAL A 170 58.90 8.00 -9.20
N ASP A 171 58.90 7.57 -7.93
CA ASP A 171 60.12 7.42 -7.12
C ASP A 171 61.05 6.28 -7.59
N ALA A 172 60.54 5.32 -8.36
CA ALA A 172 61.33 4.21 -8.91
C ALA A 172 61.96 4.52 -10.28
N SER A 173 61.61 5.65 -10.91
CA SER A 173 62.09 6.02 -12.25
C SER A 173 63.16 7.12 -12.26
N ASP A 174 63.58 7.64 -11.10
CA ASP A 174 64.51 8.78 -11.00
C ASP A 174 65.88 8.42 -10.39
N ASN A 175 66.24 7.13 -10.39
CA ASN A 175 67.59 6.65 -10.03
C ASN A 175 68.16 5.78 -11.16
N GLY A 176 68.42 6.39 -12.32
CA GLY A 176 69.09 5.77 -13.47
C GLY A 176 69.94 6.78 -14.22
#